data_AF-A0A2E1AN65-F1
#
_entry.id   AF-A0A2E1AN65-F1
#
_cell.length_a   1.000
_cell.length_b   1.000
_cell.length_c   1.000
_cell.angle_alpha   90.00
_cell.angle_beta   90.00
_cell.angle_gamma   90.00
#
_symmetry.space_group_name_H-M   'P 1'
#
loop_
_entity.id
_entity.type
_entity.pdbx_description
1 polymer ?
#
loop_
_entity_poly.entity_id
_entity_poly.type
_entity_poly.pdbx_seq_one_letter_code
_entity_poly.pdbx_strand_id
1 'polypeptide(L)'
;MIENIKFKEASKREITLYTILGESLCAVQILEDALSHSIVLKKTEPDQKNEADNLLKKQRKYTLGLAINAIKKESLFPKALGFELSNLLTERNWLIHKSITENKDDLKSDSYFEKLIERIKAITSKAHKLQISIELDLIEYSEKKGIDMTKVKNAMNKHYGWSK
;
A
#
# COMPACT_ATOMS: atom_id res chain seq x y z
N MET A 1 -4.56 -41.45 -7.01
CA MET A 1 -5.05 -40.06 -7.03
C MET A 1 -6.21 -39.96 -6.05
N ILE A 2 -6.34 -38.86 -5.30
CA ILE A 2 -7.56 -38.61 -4.52
C ILE A 2 -8.59 -38.07 -5.51
N GLU A 3 -9.42 -38.95 -6.06
CA GLU A 3 -10.30 -38.63 -7.20
C GLU A 3 -11.56 -37.85 -6.79
N ASN A 4 -11.85 -37.68 -5.50
CA ASN A 4 -13.05 -37.01 -5.03
C ASN A 4 -12.78 -36.11 -3.82
N ILE A 5 -12.13 -34.96 -4.03
CA ILE A 5 -12.06 -33.89 -3.01
C ILE A 5 -13.36 -33.08 -3.08
N LYS A 6 -14.20 -33.18 -2.04
CA LYS A 6 -15.36 -32.31 -1.87
C LYS A 6 -14.94 -31.01 -1.18
N PHE A 7 -15.07 -29.90 -1.88
CA PHE A 7 -14.87 -28.56 -1.29
C PHE A 7 -16.15 -28.12 -0.58
N LYS A 8 -15.99 -27.55 0.62
CA LYS A 8 -17.08 -26.91 1.36
C LYS A 8 -17.29 -25.50 0.81
N GLU A 9 -18.54 -25.07 0.69
CA GLU A 9 -18.86 -23.66 0.41
C GLU A 9 -18.40 -22.75 1.55
N ALA A 10 -17.97 -21.54 1.20
CA ALA A 10 -17.61 -20.52 2.17
C ALA A 10 -18.86 -20.00 2.88
N SER A 11 -18.82 -19.99 4.21
CA SER A 11 -19.80 -19.32 5.06
C SER A 11 -19.73 -17.80 4.88
N LYS A 12 -20.78 -17.09 5.31
CA LYS A 12 -20.81 -15.61 5.32
C LYS A 12 -19.61 -15.00 6.06
N ARG A 13 -19.16 -15.66 7.14
CA ARG A 13 -18.00 -15.24 7.93
C ARG A 13 -16.70 -15.38 7.14
N GLU A 14 -16.51 -16.52 6.47
CA GLU A 14 -15.36 -16.76 5.58
C GLU A 14 -15.36 -15.76 4.41
N ILE A 15 -16.51 -15.52 3.77
CA ILE A 15 -16.65 -14.52 2.72
C ILE A 15 -16.23 -13.12 3.22
N THR A 16 -16.75 -12.70 4.37
CA THR A 16 -16.41 -11.39 4.96
C THR A 16 -14.90 -11.26 5.21
N LEU A 17 -14.28 -12.30 5.76
CA LEU A 17 -12.84 -12.32 6.01
C LEU A 17 -12.04 -12.22 4.70
N TYR A 18 -12.40 -13.01 3.68
CA TYR A 18 -11.70 -13.01 2.40
C TYR A 18 -11.83 -11.66 1.68
N THR A 19 -13.01 -11.05 1.73
CA THR A 19 -13.23 -9.70 1.19
C THR A 19 -12.30 -8.69 1.85
N ILE A 20 -12.26 -8.64 3.18
CA ILE A 20 -11.48 -7.64 3.91
C ILE A 20 -9.97 -7.88 3.78
N LEU A 21 -9.54 -9.14 3.70
CA LEU A 21 -8.15 -9.49 3.35
C LEU A 21 -7.80 -9.02 1.94
N GLY A 22 -8.68 -9.24 0.97
CA GLY A 22 -8.51 -8.79 -0.41
C GLY A 22 -8.44 -7.27 -0.52
N GLU A 23 -9.35 -6.55 0.14
CA GLU A 23 -9.35 -5.09 0.22
C GLU A 23 -8.02 -4.57 0.78
N SER A 24 -7.56 -5.14 1.90
CA SER A 24 -6.30 -4.73 2.52
C SER A 24 -5.09 -5.04 1.65
N LEU A 25 -5.10 -6.16 0.93
CA LEU A 25 -4.04 -6.51 -0.02
C LEU A 25 -4.00 -5.51 -1.18
N CYS A 26 -5.15 -5.19 -1.77
CA CYS A 26 -5.26 -4.21 -2.84
C CYS A 26 -4.75 -2.83 -2.41
N ALA A 27 -5.18 -2.34 -1.24
CA ALA A 27 -4.74 -1.05 -0.71
C ALA A 27 -3.21 -0.98 -0.53
N VAL A 28 -2.61 -2.06 -0.01
CA VAL A 28 -1.15 -2.17 0.12
C VAL A 28 -0.46 -2.17 -1.24
N GLN A 29 -0.95 -2.92 -2.22
CA GLN A 29 -0.34 -3.01 -3.55
C GLN A 29 -0.44 -1.68 -4.31
N ILE A 30 -1.56 -0.96 -4.17
CA ILE A 30 -1.72 0.39 -4.72
C ILE A 30 -0.71 1.36 -4.08
N LEU A 31 -0.54 1.28 -2.76
CA LEU A 31 0.50 2.05 -2.07
C LEU A 31 1.92 1.71 -2.58
N GLU A 32 2.23 0.42 -2.79
CA GLU A 32 3.52 -0.04 -3.34
C GLU A 32 3.79 0.57 -4.73
N ASP A 33 2.77 0.61 -5.60
CA ASP A 33 2.88 1.21 -6.93
C ASP A 33 3.00 2.74 -6.85
N ALA A 34 2.24 3.42 -5.97
CA ALA A 34 2.39 4.86 -5.74
C ALA A 34 3.80 5.23 -5.25
N LEU A 35 4.35 4.45 -4.31
CA LEU A 35 5.72 4.61 -3.83
C LEU A 35 6.73 4.41 -4.96
N SER A 36 6.51 3.41 -5.81
CA SER A 36 7.37 3.13 -6.96
C SER A 36 7.42 4.28 -7.95
N HIS A 37 6.27 4.87 -8.30
CA HIS A 37 6.21 6.05 -9.16
C HIS A 37 6.89 7.26 -8.54
N SER A 38 6.66 7.52 -7.25
CA SER A 38 7.29 8.65 -6.56
C SER A 38 8.82 8.51 -6.51
N ILE A 39 9.34 7.29 -6.25
CA ILE A 39 10.78 7.02 -6.33
C ILE A 39 11.33 7.32 -7.73
N VAL A 40 10.66 6.86 -8.78
CA VAL A 40 11.11 7.08 -10.16
C VAL A 40 11.16 8.57 -10.46
N LEU A 41 10.08 9.29 -10.19
CA LEU A 41 9.99 10.72 -10.47
C LEU A 41 11.00 11.56 -9.68
N LYS A 42 11.38 11.14 -8.47
CA LYS A 42 12.43 11.81 -7.68
C LYS A 42 13.85 11.47 -8.12
N LYS A 43 14.02 10.43 -8.94
CA LYS A 43 15.33 9.95 -9.43
C LYS A 43 15.61 10.32 -10.89
N THR A 44 14.65 10.94 -11.57
CA THR A 44 14.76 11.30 -13.00
C THR A 44 14.26 12.72 -13.23
N GLU A 45 14.78 13.36 -14.26
CA GLU A 45 14.34 14.67 -14.73
C GLU A 45 13.32 14.53 -15.89
N PRO A 46 12.55 15.59 -16.22
CA PRO A 46 11.46 15.54 -17.20
C PRO A 46 11.84 15.07 -18.62
N ASP A 47 13.08 15.31 -19.04
CA ASP A 47 13.62 14.90 -20.35
C ASP A 47 14.07 13.42 -20.37
N GLN A 48 14.19 12.77 -19.21
CA GLN A 48 14.67 11.39 -19.06
C GLN A 48 13.54 10.33 -19.13
N LYS A 49 12.52 10.53 -19.97
CA LYS A 49 11.34 9.64 -20.04
C LYS A 49 11.69 8.15 -20.19
N ASN A 50 12.61 7.81 -21.11
CA ASN A 50 12.98 6.41 -21.36
C ASN A 50 13.68 5.77 -20.15
N GLU A 51 14.48 6.55 -19.41
CA GLU A 51 15.12 6.10 -18.18
C GLU A 51 14.09 5.90 -17.08
N ALA A 52 13.16 6.85 -16.93
CA ALA A 52 12.05 6.75 -15.99
C ALA A 52 11.18 5.51 -16.25
N ASP A 53 10.82 5.25 -17.51
CA ASP A 53 10.04 4.07 -17.90
C ASP A 53 10.78 2.75 -17.58
N ASN A 54 12.09 2.71 -17.82
CA ASN A 54 12.92 1.55 -17.50
C ASN A 54 13.10 1.34 -15.99
N LEU A 55 13.25 2.43 -15.23
CA LEU A 55 13.36 2.39 -13.78
C LEU A 55 12.03 1.96 -13.15
N LEU A 56 10.89 2.45 -13.67
CA LEU A 56 9.57 2.07 -13.18
C LEU A 56 9.28 0.57 -13.39
N LYS A 57 9.66 0.01 -14.54
CA LYS A 57 9.56 -1.44 -14.78
C LYS A 57 10.36 -2.27 -13.77
N LYS A 58 11.48 -1.74 -13.26
CA LYS A 58 12.26 -2.38 -12.20
C LYS A 58 11.58 -2.20 -10.84
N GLN A 59 11.14 -0.99 -10.52
CA GLN A 59 10.50 -0.69 -9.23
C GLN A 59 9.18 -1.42 -9.03
N ARG A 60 8.37 -1.62 -10.06
CA ARG A 60 7.12 -2.40 -9.95
C ARG A 60 7.32 -3.87 -9.61
N LYS A 61 8.57 -4.38 -9.68
CA LYS A 61 8.91 -5.73 -9.20
C LYS A 61 9.26 -5.75 -7.71
N TYR A 62 9.40 -4.58 -7.09
CA TYR A 62 9.78 -4.47 -5.69
C TYR A 62 8.54 -4.59 -4.83
N THR A 63 8.65 -5.42 -3.80
CA THR A 63 7.67 -5.42 -2.72
C THR A 63 7.91 -4.19 -1.83
N LEU A 64 6.92 -3.80 -1.00
CA LEU A 64 7.00 -2.66 -0.08
C LEU A 64 8.33 -2.60 0.69
N GLY A 65 8.81 -3.73 1.20
CA GLY A 65 10.08 -3.79 1.93
C GLY A 65 11.29 -3.39 1.08
N LEU A 66 11.36 -3.84 -0.17
CA LEU A 66 12.44 -3.47 -1.10
C LEU A 66 12.35 -1.99 -1.49
N ALA A 67 11.15 -1.48 -1.74
CA ALA A 67 10.93 -0.06 -2.03
C ALA A 67 11.31 0.84 -0.83
N ILE A 68 10.96 0.43 0.40
CA ILE A 68 11.33 1.14 1.64
C ILE A 68 12.85 1.15 1.83
N ASN A 69 13.54 0.05 1.51
CA ASN A 69 14.99 0.02 1.60
C ASN A 69 15.65 0.98 0.60
N ALA A 70 15.10 1.08 -0.62
CA ALA A 70 15.57 2.03 -1.63
C ALA A 70 15.44 3.49 -1.15
N ILE A 71 14.27 3.88 -0.61
CA ILE A 71 14.08 5.27 -0.12
C ILE A 71 14.98 5.61 1.07
N LYS A 72 15.25 4.65 1.96
CA LYS A 72 16.12 4.87 3.13
C LYS A 72 17.56 5.10 2.71
N LYS A 73 18.05 4.31 1.75
CA LYS A 73 19.43 4.43 1.25
C LYS A 73 19.68 5.78 0.59
N GLU A 74 18.68 6.30 -0.11
CA GLU A 74 18.82 7.49 -0.96
C GLU A 74 18.21 8.75 -0.31
N SER A 75 17.65 8.64 0.90
CA SER A 75 17.01 9.75 1.63
C SER A 75 15.95 10.50 0.81
N LEU A 76 15.19 9.79 -0.02
CA LEU A 76 14.23 10.37 -0.99
C LEU A 76 12.95 10.94 -0.35
N PHE A 77 12.70 10.63 0.92
CA PHE A 77 11.48 10.99 1.62
C PHE A 77 11.78 11.61 3.00
N PRO A 78 10.88 12.44 3.53
CA PRO A 78 10.94 12.89 4.91
C PRO A 78 11.04 11.71 5.88
N LYS A 79 11.88 11.84 6.91
CA LYS A 79 12.12 10.78 7.91
C LYS A 79 10.82 10.27 8.55
N ALA A 80 9.88 11.17 8.83
CA ALA A 80 8.58 10.83 9.39
C ALA A 80 7.78 9.89 8.46
N LEU A 81 7.72 10.19 7.16
CA LEU A 81 7.02 9.34 6.19
C LEU A 81 7.73 7.97 6.04
N GLY A 82 9.06 7.95 6.01
CA GLY A 82 9.83 6.70 6.01
C GLY A 82 9.60 5.83 7.26
N PHE A 83 9.41 6.44 8.43
CA PHE A 83 9.06 5.74 9.66
C PHE A 83 7.66 5.13 9.57
N GLU A 84 6.66 5.89 9.13
CA GLU A 84 5.29 5.39 9.00
C GLU A 84 5.16 4.26 7.96
N LEU A 85 5.89 4.34 6.85
CA LEU A 85 6.00 3.24 5.88
C LEU A 85 6.62 1.98 6.50
N SER A 86 7.62 2.14 7.38
CA SER A 86 8.25 1.02 8.07
C SER A 86 7.29 0.37 9.08
N ASN A 87 6.47 1.16 9.77
CA ASN A 87 5.43 0.65 10.66
C ASN A 87 4.39 -0.17 9.88
N LEU A 88 3.94 0.34 8.73
CA LEU A 88 3.02 -0.40 7.86
C LEU A 88 3.65 -1.68 7.33
N LEU A 89 4.95 -1.69 7.01
CA LEU A 89 5.65 -2.90 6.55
C LEU A 89 5.54 -4.06 7.56
N THR A 90 5.66 -3.78 8.85
CA THR A 90 5.48 -4.78 9.91
C THR A 90 4.09 -5.39 9.86
N GLU A 91 3.06 -4.56 9.77
CA GLU A 91 1.67 -5.02 9.71
C GLU A 91 1.35 -5.74 8.40
N ARG A 92 1.90 -5.28 7.28
CA ARG A 92 1.78 -5.95 5.99
C ARG A 92 2.41 -7.34 6.04
N ASN A 93 3.59 -7.48 6.62
CA ASN A 93 4.23 -8.78 6.75
C ASN A 93 3.40 -9.72 7.62
N TRP A 94 2.80 -9.21 8.69
CA TRP A 94 1.84 -9.97 9.48
C TRP A 94 0.60 -10.38 8.65
N LEU A 95 0.02 -9.45 7.88
CA LEU A 95 -1.14 -9.72 7.02
C LEU A 95 -0.88 -10.89 6.06
N ILE A 96 0.28 -10.90 5.40
CA ILE A 96 0.62 -11.89 4.38
C ILE A 96 1.03 -13.24 4.99
N HIS A 97 1.77 -13.23 6.09
CA HIS A 97 2.41 -14.45 6.59
C HIS A 97 1.73 -15.08 7.80
N LYS A 98 0.92 -14.32 8.55
CA LYS A 98 0.47 -14.71 9.89
C LYS A 98 -1.02 -14.51 10.17
N SER A 99 -1.72 -13.65 9.43
CA SER A 99 -3.12 -13.26 9.71
C SER A 99 -4.11 -14.42 9.88
N ILE A 100 -3.88 -15.53 9.17
CA ILE A 100 -4.73 -16.74 9.26
C ILE A 100 -4.11 -17.83 10.13
N THR A 101 -2.79 -17.97 10.11
CA THR A 101 -2.09 -19.13 10.67
C THR A 101 -1.74 -18.98 12.15
N GLU A 102 -1.57 -17.74 12.63
CA GLU A 102 -1.08 -17.48 14.00
C GLU A 102 -2.04 -17.99 15.08
N ASN A 103 -3.36 -17.81 14.92
CA ASN A 103 -4.38 -18.30 15.85
C ASN A 103 -5.59 -18.89 15.10
N LYS A 104 -5.31 -19.86 14.22
CA LYS A 104 -6.34 -20.46 13.35
C LYS A 104 -7.53 -21.06 14.11
N ASP A 105 -7.29 -21.60 15.31
CA ASP A 105 -8.30 -22.29 16.10
C ASP A 105 -9.28 -21.29 16.73
N ASP A 106 -8.83 -20.04 16.94
CA ASP A 106 -9.62 -18.96 17.51
C ASP A 106 -10.48 -18.22 16.47
N LEU A 107 -10.32 -18.50 15.16
CA LEU A 107 -11.12 -17.87 14.10
C LEU A 107 -12.63 -18.07 14.27
N LYS A 108 -13.04 -19.12 14.99
CA LYS A 108 -14.43 -19.41 15.32
C LYS A 108 -14.98 -18.55 16.47
N SER A 109 -14.10 -17.95 17.29
CA SER A 109 -14.49 -17.03 18.36
C SER A 109 -14.88 -15.67 17.76
N ASP A 110 -16.09 -15.19 18.09
CA ASP A 110 -16.58 -13.89 17.63
C ASP A 110 -15.64 -12.75 18.06
N SER A 111 -15.25 -12.74 19.33
CA SER A 111 -14.33 -11.73 19.88
C SER A 111 -12.97 -11.68 19.15
N TYR A 112 -12.43 -12.84 18.75
CA TYR A 112 -11.16 -12.89 18.02
C TYR A 112 -11.34 -12.42 16.59
N PHE A 113 -12.42 -12.85 15.94
CA PHE A 113 -12.72 -12.48 14.56
C PHE A 113 -12.96 -10.98 14.40
N GLU A 114 -13.68 -10.35 15.33
CA GLU A 114 -13.87 -8.90 15.33
C GLU A 114 -12.52 -8.16 15.42
N LYS A 115 -11.65 -8.55 16.36
CA LYS A 115 -10.30 -7.98 16.50
C LYS A 115 -9.44 -8.18 15.25
N LEU A 116 -9.53 -9.35 14.63
CA LEU A 116 -8.85 -9.66 13.37
C LEU A 116 -9.32 -8.71 12.26
N ILE A 117 -10.64 -8.57 12.09
CA ILE A 117 -11.22 -7.66 11.10
C ILE A 117 -10.81 -6.21 11.36
N GLU A 118 -10.86 -5.75 12.60
CA GLU A 118 -10.43 -4.40 12.97
C GLU A 118 -8.97 -4.14 12.61
N ARG A 119 -8.08 -5.09 12.92
CA ARG A 119 -6.66 -4.98 12.57
C ARG A 119 -6.46 -4.89 11.06
N ILE A 120 -7.12 -5.74 10.27
CA ILE A 120 -7.00 -5.72 8.80
C ILE A 120 -7.55 -4.39 8.21
N LYS A 121 -8.67 -3.90 8.73
CA LYS A 121 -9.22 -2.58 8.33
C LYS A 121 -8.30 -1.42 8.71
N ALA A 122 -7.59 -1.52 9.84
CA ALA A 122 -6.59 -0.53 10.22
C ALA A 122 -5.40 -0.50 9.24
N ILE A 123 -4.96 -1.66 8.74
CA ILE A 123 -3.93 -1.76 7.69
C ILE A 123 -4.42 -1.07 6.41
N THR A 124 -5.63 -1.39 5.96
CA THR A 124 -6.26 -0.77 4.78
C THR A 124 -6.29 0.76 4.91
N SER A 125 -6.81 1.25 6.03
CA SER A 125 -6.90 2.69 6.32
C SER A 125 -5.53 3.36 6.35
N LYS A 126 -4.53 2.67 6.92
CA LYS A 126 -3.16 3.18 7.01
C LYS A 126 -2.50 3.24 5.63
N ALA A 127 -2.73 2.25 4.78
CA ALA A 127 -2.21 2.23 3.41
C ALA A 127 -2.77 3.41 2.58
N HIS A 128 -4.07 3.67 2.62
CA HIS A 128 -4.67 4.83 1.95
C HIS A 128 -4.12 6.17 2.46
N LYS A 129 -4.00 6.33 3.78
CA LYS A 129 -3.41 7.56 4.36
C LYS A 129 -1.98 7.78 3.89
N LEU A 130 -1.19 6.71 3.81
CA LEU A 130 0.20 6.79 3.33
C LEU A 130 0.30 7.05 1.82
N GLN A 131 -0.63 6.52 1.03
CA GLN A 131 -0.70 6.83 -0.41
C GLN A 131 -0.88 8.33 -0.60
N ILE A 132 -1.84 8.92 0.11
CA ILE A 132 -2.08 10.37 0.10
C ILE A 132 -0.84 11.13 0.56
N SER A 133 -0.17 10.69 1.64
CA SER A 133 1.08 11.32 2.09
C SER A 133 2.17 11.32 1.01
N ILE A 134 2.31 10.23 0.25
CA ILE A 134 3.27 10.13 -0.86
C ILE A 134 2.90 11.08 -2.00
N GLU A 135 1.62 11.15 -2.35
CA GLU A 135 1.13 12.04 -3.41
C GLU A 135 1.34 13.52 -3.04
N LEU A 136 1.06 13.91 -1.80
CA LEU A 136 1.31 15.26 -1.30
C LEU A 136 2.81 15.61 -1.26
N ASP A 137 3.65 14.69 -0.81
CA ASP A 137 5.11 14.85 -0.80
C ASP A 137 5.68 14.96 -2.23
N LEU A 138 5.12 14.21 -3.19
CA LEU A 138 5.50 14.32 -4.59
C LEU A 138 5.08 15.68 -5.19
N ILE A 139 3.90 16.17 -4.86
CA ILE A 139 3.46 17.52 -5.24
C ILE A 139 4.44 18.57 -4.72
N GLU A 140 4.76 18.53 -3.42
CA GLU A 140 5.69 19.49 -2.81
C GLU A 140 7.07 19.44 -3.48
N TYR A 141 7.56 18.23 -3.78
CA TYR A 141 8.80 18.03 -4.50
C TYR A 141 8.77 18.65 -5.91
N SER A 142 7.71 18.39 -6.68
CA SER A 142 7.54 18.93 -8.04
C SER A 142 7.42 20.46 -8.05
N GLU A 143 6.74 21.05 -7.07
CA GLU A 143 6.63 22.52 -6.94
C GLU A 143 7.99 23.16 -6.63
N LYS A 144 8.81 22.53 -5.79
CA LYS A 144 10.20 22.98 -5.54
C LYS A 144 11.07 22.93 -6.80
N LYS A 145 10.72 22.09 -7.77
CA LYS A 145 11.35 22.00 -9.09
C LYS A 145 10.75 22.99 -10.11
N GLY A 146 9.80 23.82 -9.71
CA GLY A 146 9.16 24.82 -10.57
C GLY A 146 8.05 24.27 -11.47
N ILE A 147 7.55 23.07 -11.19
CA ILE A 147 6.44 22.46 -11.94
C ILE A 147 5.11 22.91 -11.36
N ASP A 148 4.21 23.42 -12.20
CA ASP A 148 2.84 23.76 -11.79
C ASP A 148 2.00 22.50 -11.51
N MET A 149 1.64 22.30 -10.24
CA MET A 149 0.85 21.16 -9.77
C MET A 149 -0.64 21.49 -9.58
N THR A 150 -1.12 22.66 -10.02
CA THR A 150 -2.51 23.11 -9.82
C THR A 150 -3.53 22.10 -10.36
N LYS A 151 -3.30 21.55 -11.56
CA LYS A 151 -4.18 20.53 -12.15
C LYS A 151 -4.22 19.25 -11.32
N VAL A 152 -3.08 18.82 -10.80
CA VAL A 152 -2.96 17.61 -9.97
C VAL A 152 -3.65 17.81 -8.63
N LYS A 153 -3.43 18.95 -7.96
CA LYS A 153 -4.12 19.32 -6.71
C LYS A 153 -5.64 19.34 -6.88
N ASN A 154 -6.14 19.91 -7.99
CA ASN A 154 -7.58 19.90 -8.29
C ASN A 154 -8.12 18.49 -8.53
N ALA A 155 -7.38 17.63 -9.23
CA ALA A 155 -7.76 16.24 -9.45
C ALA A 155 -7.80 15.44 -8.14
N MET A 156 -6.79 15.61 -7.27
CA MET A 156 -6.76 14.99 -5.93
C MET A 156 -7.93 15.44 -5.07
N ASN A 157 -8.23 16.75 -5.01
CA ASN A 157 -9.37 17.25 -4.23
C ASN A 157 -10.69 16.65 -4.70
N LYS A 158 -10.88 16.51 -6.03
CA LYS A 158 -12.07 15.86 -6.60
C LYS A 158 -12.12 14.37 -6.26
N HIS A 159 -10.98 13.68 -6.28
CA HIS A 159 -10.92 12.24 -6.03
C HIS A 159 -11.16 11.89 -4.56
N TYR A 160 -10.51 12.62 -3.64
CA TYR A 160 -10.57 12.35 -2.20
C TYR A 160 -11.71 13.09 -1.47
N GLY A 161 -12.44 13.98 -2.16
CA GLY A 161 -13.55 14.70 -1.57
C GLY A 161 -13.14 15.74 -0.53
N TRP A 162 -11.92 16.27 -0.61
CA TRP A 162 -11.50 17.42 0.22
C TRP A 162 -12.23 18.66 -0.29
N SER A 163 -13.38 18.96 0.31
CA SER A 163 -14.10 20.20 0.06
C SER A 163 -13.19 21.39 0.39
N LYS A 164 -13.15 22.37 -0.52
CA LYS A 164 -12.60 23.70 -0.26
C LYS A 164 -13.23 24.34 0.97
#